data_AF-C0P4W1-F1
#
_entry.id   AF-C0P4W1-F1
#
_cell.length_a   1.000
_cell.length_b   1.000
_cell.length_c   1.000
_cell.angle_alpha   90.00
_cell.angle_beta   90.00
_cell.angle_gamma   90.00
#
_symmetry.space_group_name_H-M   'P 1'
#
loop_
_entity.id
_entity.type
_entity.pdbx_description
1 polymer ?
#
loop_
_entity_poly.entity_id
_entity_poly.type
_entity_poly.pdbx_seq_one_letter_code
_entity_poly.pdbx_strand_id
1 'polypeptide(L)'
;MQETKHHALCSVLSSSSLDVVVAWPIYTISAFPPGRSCTNVPANISARPVSQSHAPAARPALYNPAPGARGRGTYVTFRLGFFFLTERSRRASRRPRVAGGVRCRCAMKTTSSHGLHAASASLCTPYLLLLPLGLLAVLLALPSLGSSYARSQGLGVLCRSAAAGTDVGGGGDYSSSVASGAGDEKKAAVAETPRPELSLLVGVLTVPGRRERRDILRTAYALQPAAPAARVDVRFVFCSVTDPVEAALVAVEARRHGDVLVLDCAENMNDGKTHAYLSSVPRLFASAPYDYVMKTDDDTYLRVAALVAELRPRPRDDVYLGYGFPVGDDPMPFMHGMGYVVSWDVARWVSANGDILRHNDTHGPEDLLVGKWLNIGGRGRNRYDLKPRMYDLNWFMDNFRPDTIAVHMLKDNRRWAATFTYFNVTAGIHTNSLP
;
A
#
# COMPACT_ATOMS: atom_id res chain seq x y z
N MET A 1 -14.06 -12.19 -62.35
CA MET A 1 -14.32 -13.63 -62.15
C MET A 1 -13.11 -14.41 -62.66
N GLN A 2 -11.99 -14.39 -61.93
CA GLN A 2 -10.92 -15.39 -61.97
C GLN A 2 -9.90 -15.03 -60.89
N GLU A 3 -9.63 -16.01 -60.04
CA GLU A 3 -8.88 -15.97 -58.81
C GLU A 3 -7.48 -16.53 -59.09
N THR A 4 -6.44 -15.85 -58.62
CA THR A 4 -5.11 -16.44 -58.44
C THR A 4 -4.61 -16.01 -57.07
N LYS A 5 -4.60 -16.97 -56.14
CA LYS A 5 -3.96 -16.90 -54.81
C LYS A 5 -2.69 -17.73 -54.88
N HIS A 6 -1.56 -17.17 -54.46
CA HIS A 6 -0.39 -17.95 -54.08
C HIS A 6 0.19 -17.47 -52.74
N HIS A 7 0.09 -18.38 -51.76
CA HIS A 7 1.05 -18.75 -50.72
C HIS A 7 1.72 -17.66 -49.87
N ALA A 8 1.25 -17.58 -48.61
CA ALA A 8 1.99 -17.03 -47.48
C ALA A 8 2.99 -18.07 -46.94
N LEU A 9 4.24 -17.64 -46.75
CA LEU A 9 5.25 -18.29 -45.92
C LEU A 9 5.30 -17.54 -44.58
N CYS A 10 5.03 -18.27 -43.50
CA CYS A 10 5.22 -17.80 -42.12
C CYS A 10 6.71 -17.84 -41.76
N SER A 11 7.25 -16.69 -41.30
CA SER A 11 8.40 -16.64 -40.43
C SER A 11 8.15 -15.68 -39.26
N VAL A 12 8.61 -16.11 -38.10
CA VAL A 12 8.40 -15.58 -36.76
C VAL A 12 9.26 -14.33 -36.54
N LEU A 13 8.66 -13.19 -36.13
CA LEU A 13 9.38 -12.14 -35.41
C LEU A 13 8.46 -11.45 -34.38
N SER A 14 8.99 -11.34 -33.17
CA SER A 14 8.39 -10.77 -31.96
C SER A 14 8.52 -9.25 -31.95
N SER A 15 7.49 -8.51 -31.52
CA SER A 15 7.61 -7.26 -30.77
C SER A 15 6.22 -6.74 -30.41
N SER A 16 5.98 -6.42 -29.13
CA SER A 16 4.84 -5.63 -28.69
C SER A 16 5.27 -4.80 -27.49
N SER A 17 5.99 -3.71 -27.77
CA SER A 17 6.13 -2.58 -26.85
C SER A 17 4.90 -1.69 -27.00
N LEU A 18 4.16 -1.49 -25.91
CA LEU A 18 3.18 -0.42 -25.80
C LEU A 18 3.86 0.77 -25.10
N ASP A 19 4.30 1.73 -25.92
CA ASP A 19 4.71 3.05 -25.46
C ASP A 19 3.44 3.87 -25.13
N VAL A 20 3.27 4.21 -23.86
CA VAL A 20 2.33 5.26 -23.43
C VAL A 20 3.08 6.59 -23.52
N VAL A 21 2.92 7.28 -24.64
CA VAL A 21 3.36 8.67 -24.82
C VAL A 21 2.30 9.59 -24.23
N VAL A 22 2.60 10.23 -23.10
CA VAL A 22 1.83 11.36 -22.56
C VAL A 22 2.69 12.61 -22.75
N ALA A 23 2.41 13.36 -23.81
CA ALA A 23 3.00 14.67 -24.06
C ALA A 23 2.08 15.76 -23.48
N TRP A 24 2.60 16.60 -22.57
CA TRP A 24 1.95 17.85 -22.15
C TRP A 24 3.01 18.96 -22.00
N PRO A 25 2.64 20.22 -22.31
CA PRO A 25 3.59 21.28 -22.65
C PRO A 25 4.43 21.75 -21.46
N ILE A 26 5.67 22.11 -21.76
CA ILE A 26 6.61 22.77 -20.86
C ILE A 26 6.09 24.19 -20.58
N TYR A 27 5.72 24.47 -19.33
CA TYR A 27 5.59 25.84 -18.83
C TYR A 27 6.81 26.15 -17.95
N THR A 28 7.63 27.09 -18.42
CA THR A 28 8.71 27.69 -17.65
C THR A 28 8.11 28.75 -16.73
N ILE A 29 8.08 28.50 -15.41
CA ILE A 29 7.76 29.54 -14.42
C ILE A 29 9.09 30.18 -13.99
N SER A 30 9.29 31.43 -14.42
CA SER A 30 10.36 32.30 -13.92
C SER A 30 10.05 32.70 -12.47
N ALA A 31 10.98 32.42 -11.56
CA ALA A 31 10.93 32.88 -10.17
C ALA A 31 11.26 34.38 -10.11
N PHE A 32 10.32 35.19 -9.60
CA PHE A 32 10.57 36.57 -9.22
C PHE A 32 11.34 36.63 -7.89
N PRO A 33 12.36 37.51 -7.74
CA PRO A 33 13.01 37.76 -6.46
C PRO A 33 12.13 38.64 -5.56
N PRO A 34 12.16 38.47 -4.22
CA PRO A 34 11.30 39.24 -3.32
C PRO A 34 11.92 40.62 -3.04
N GLY A 35 11.10 41.68 -3.12
CA GLY A 35 11.53 43.00 -2.71
C GLY A 35 10.47 44.06 -2.92
N ARG A 36 9.73 44.39 -1.85
CA ARG A 36 9.52 45.74 -1.30
C ARG A 36 8.31 45.74 -0.35
N SER A 37 8.55 46.33 0.81
CA SER A 37 7.60 46.61 1.88
C SER A 37 6.50 47.57 1.46
N CYS A 38 5.26 47.31 1.86
CA CYS A 38 4.23 48.32 2.02
C CYS A 38 3.61 48.19 3.41
N THR A 39 3.57 49.33 4.09
CA THR A 39 3.15 49.60 5.45
C THR A 39 1.63 49.64 5.63
N ASN A 40 1.22 49.44 6.89
CA ASN A 40 0.02 49.96 7.57
C ASN A 40 -1.36 49.34 7.27
N VAL A 41 -1.83 48.52 8.23
CA VAL A 41 -3.21 48.58 8.75
C VAL A 41 -3.18 48.28 10.27
N PRO A 42 -3.68 49.15 11.16
CA PRO A 42 -3.85 48.85 12.58
C PRO A 42 -5.33 48.64 12.96
N ALA A 43 -5.60 47.71 13.88
CA ALA A 43 -6.64 47.74 14.92
C ALA A 43 -6.75 46.32 15.54
N ASN A 44 -6.13 46.05 16.68
CA ASN A 44 -6.61 46.30 18.04
C ASN A 44 -7.74 45.34 18.49
N ILE A 45 -7.37 44.14 19.00
CA ILE A 45 -8.14 43.43 20.03
C ILE A 45 -7.16 42.91 21.08
N SER A 46 -7.37 43.38 22.31
CA SER A 46 -6.65 43.09 23.55
C SER A 46 -7.39 42.02 24.34
N ALA A 47 -6.68 40.99 24.81
CA ALA A 47 -7.07 40.21 25.97
C ALA A 47 -5.80 39.77 26.72
N ARG A 48 -5.82 40.01 28.04
CA ARG A 48 -4.69 40.10 28.99
C ARG A 48 -4.04 38.75 29.33
N PRO A 49 -2.77 38.74 29.81
CA PRO A 49 -2.12 37.57 30.37
C PRO A 49 -2.37 37.45 31.89
N VAL A 50 -2.35 36.22 32.41
CA VAL A 50 -2.27 35.92 33.86
C VAL A 50 -0.86 35.44 34.18
N SER A 51 -0.24 36.12 35.13
CA SER A 51 1.12 35.90 35.63
C SER A 51 1.17 34.89 36.78
N GLN A 52 2.21 34.05 36.75
CA GLN A 52 3.12 33.68 37.84
C GLN A 52 2.56 33.21 39.20
N SER A 53 2.99 32.01 39.61
CA SER A 53 3.51 31.81 40.97
C SER A 53 4.48 30.62 41.05
N HIS A 54 5.66 30.92 41.61
CA HIS A 54 6.78 30.05 41.97
C HIS A 54 6.43 28.89 42.92
N ALA A 55 7.20 27.80 42.87
CA ALA A 55 7.85 27.15 44.03
C ALA A 55 8.66 25.88 43.62
N PRO A 56 9.67 25.44 44.41
CA PRO A 56 10.94 24.96 43.86
C PRO A 56 11.34 23.50 44.19
N ALA A 57 12.38 23.05 43.48
CA ALA A 57 13.47 22.13 43.87
C ALA A 57 13.17 20.79 44.58
N ALA A 58 13.48 19.69 43.88
CA ALA A 58 14.05 18.47 44.47
C ALA A 58 14.90 17.69 43.44
N ARG A 59 16.22 17.70 43.64
CA ARG A 59 17.18 16.63 43.27
C ARG A 59 17.52 15.89 44.60
N PRO A 60 18.24 14.75 44.65
CA PRO A 60 18.83 13.91 43.62
C PRO A 60 18.55 12.39 43.81
N ALA A 61 18.94 11.52 42.87
CA ALA A 61 19.56 10.22 43.19
C ALA A 61 20.10 9.56 41.91
N LEU A 62 21.43 9.42 41.87
CA LEU A 62 22.15 8.53 40.98
C LEU A 62 21.83 7.07 41.33
N TYR A 63 21.58 6.22 40.33
CA TYR A 63 21.79 4.77 40.47
C TYR A 63 22.62 4.28 39.30
N ASN A 64 23.82 3.82 39.63
CA ASN A 64 24.79 3.21 38.74
C ASN A 64 25.47 2.13 39.59
N PRO A 65 25.39 0.84 39.24
CA PRO A 65 26.41 -0.11 39.66
C PRO A 65 27.18 -0.65 38.46
N ALA A 66 28.49 -0.41 38.51
CA ALA A 66 29.51 -1.03 37.69
C ALA A 66 29.62 -2.56 37.95
N PRO A 67 30.28 -3.33 37.06
CA PRO A 67 30.27 -4.78 37.09
C PRO A 67 31.44 -5.37 37.90
N GLY A 68 31.25 -6.57 38.48
CA GLY A 68 32.29 -7.25 39.26
C GLY A 68 32.08 -8.77 39.42
N ALA A 69 32.90 -9.52 38.69
CA ALA A 69 33.58 -10.77 39.07
C ALA A 69 32.80 -12.11 39.31
N ARG A 70 33.10 -13.05 38.39
CA ARG A 70 33.55 -14.45 38.59
C ARG A 70 32.64 -15.44 39.34
N GLY A 71 32.15 -16.44 38.59
CA GLY A 71 31.76 -17.76 39.08
C GLY A 71 31.70 -18.78 37.93
N ARG A 72 32.29 -19.96 38.10
CA ARG A 72 32.67 -20.94 37.07
C ARG A 72 31.62 -22.03 36.84
N GLY A 73 31.73 -22.71 35.69
CA GLY A 73 31.25 -24.08 35.41
C GLY A 73 29.92 -24.13 34.65
N THR A 74 29.69 -24.97 33.64
CA THR A 74 30.45 -26.07 33.05
C THR A 74 29.82 -26.42 31.70
N TYR A 75 30.62 -26.94 30.77
CA TYR A 75 30.28 -27.35 29.40
C TYR A 75 29.19 -28.42 29.29
N VAL A 76 28.34 -28.35 28.26
CA VAL A 76 27.98 -29.51 27.41
C VAL A 76 27.75 -29.03 25.97
N THR A 77 28.67 -29.41 25.08
CA THR A 77 28.55 -29.38 23.61
C THR A 77 28.16 -30.76 23.12
N PHE A 78 27.21 -30.86 22.18
CA PHE A 78 27.10 -32.00 21.25
C PHE A 78 27.03 -31.47 19.81
N ARG A 79 28.01 -31.88 19.01
CA ARG A 79 28.07 -31.70 17.56
C ARG A 79 28.84 -32.89 16.99
N LEU A 80 28.17 -33.73 16.20
CA LEU A 80 28.71 -34.74 15.26
C LEU A 80 27.46 -35.31 14.56
N GLY A 81 27.36 -35.54 13.26
CA GLY A 81 28.33 -35.64 12.17
C GLY A 81 27.67 -36.50 11.10
N PHE A 82 27.82 -36.11 9.84
CA PHE A 82 27.23 -36.68 8.62
C PHE A 82 27.37 -38.20 8.43
N PHE A 83 26.43 -38.81 7.69
CA PHE A 83 26.76 -39.77 6.61
C PHE A 83 25.69 -39.75 5.50
N PHE A 84 26.17 -39.64 4.25
CA PHE A 84 25.46 -39.76 2.97
C PHE A 84 25.42 -41.23 2.51
N LEU A 85 24.41 -41.59 1.71
CA LEU A 85 24.42 -42.41 0.47
C LEU A 85 22.95 -42.81 0.15
N THR A 86 22.27 -42.14 -0.77
CA THR A 86 22.05 -42.53 -2.19
C THR A 86 21.74 -44.02 -2.41
N GLU A 87 20.57 -44.36 -2.97
CA GLU A 87 20.39 -44.64 -4.41
C GLU A 87 18.98 -45.20 -4.76
N ARG A 88 18.37 -44.63 -5.83
CA ARG A 88 17.40 -45.15 -6.85
C ARG A 88 16.29 -46.16 -6.49
N SER A 89 15.17 -46.27 -7.20
CA SER A 89 14.41 -45.58 -8.25
C SER A 89 13.38 -46.61 -8.77
N ARG A 90 12.28 -46.13 -9.38
CA ARG A 90 11.32 -46.84 -10.28
C ARG A 90 10.18 -47.63 -9.60
N ARG A 91 8.97 -47.73 -10.16
CA ARG A 91 8.10 -46.94 -11.07
C ARG A 91 6.81 -47.79 -11.21
N ALA A 92 5.68 -47.10 -11.40
CA ALA A 92 4.54 -47.49 -12.26
C ALA A 92 3.55 -48.61 -11.85
N SER A 93 2.34 -48.14 -11.52
CA SER A 93 0.99 -48.47 -12.05
C SER A 93 0.59 -49.92 -12.38
N ARG A 94 -0.58 -50.33 -11.86
CA ARG A 94 -1.80 -50.70 -12.64
C ARG A 94 -2.96 -51.14 -11.71
N ARG A 95 -4.14 -50.51 -11.87
CA ARG A 95 -5.51 -51.03 -11.55
C ARG A 95 -6.04 -51.78 -12.82
N PRO A 96 -7.30 -52.30 -12.95
CA PRO A 96 -8.40 -52.66 -12.00
C PRO A 96 -9.06 -54.05 -12.31
N ARG A 97 -10.13 -54.45 -11.55
CA ARG A 97 -11.44 -55.08 -11.96
C ARG A 97 -12.03 -55.90 -10.79
N VAL A 98 -13.16 -55.52 -10.18
CA VAL A 98 -14.59 -55.88 -10.45
C VAL A 98 -14.94 -57.36 -10.20
N ALA A 99 -15.78 -57.65 -9.19
CA ALA A 99 -17.11 -58.33 -9.29
C ALA A 99 -17.61 -58.93 -7.95
N GLY A 100 -18.92 -58.73 -7.66
CA GLY A 100 -19.78 -59.52 -6.76
C GLY A 100 -19.63 -59.25 -5.25
N GLY A 101 -20.66 -59.01 -4.44
CA GLY A 101 -22.09 -59.21 -4.53
C GLY A 101 -22.62 -59.59 -3.14
N VAL A 102 -23.89 -59.27 -2.86
CA VAL A 102 -24.73 -59.64 -1.70
C VAL A 102 -24.86 -58.62 -0.55
N ARG A 103 -26.12 -58.13 -0.44
CA ARG A 103 -26.71 -57.25 0.58
C ARG A 103 -27.07 -58.02 1.85
N CYS A 104 -27.12 -57.33 2.99
CA CYS A 104 -28.19 -57.48 3.99
C CYS A 104 -28.39 -56.16 4.77
N ARG A 105 -29.66 -55.80 5.01
CA ARG A 105 -30.14 -54.63 5.77
C ARG A 105 -30.39 -55.00 7.24
N CYS A 106 -30.26 -54.02 8.13
CA CYS A 106 -31.02 -53.79 9.37
C CYS A 106 -30.46 -52.49 10.00
N ALA A 107 -31.16 -51.63 10.72
CA ALA A 107 -32.56 -51.33 10.97
C ALA A 107 -32.54 -49.98 11.75
N MET A 108 -33.34 -49.00 11.35
CA MET A 108 -33.56 -47.77 12.13
C MET A 108 -34.72 -48.02 13.11
N LYS A 109 -34.53 -47.66 14.39
CA LYS A 109 -35.57 -47.62 15.42
C LYS A 109 -35.79 -46.17 15.84
N THR A 110 -37.00 -45.68 15.60
CA THR A 110 -37.57 -44.50 16.24
C THR A 110 -38.57 -44.98 17.29
N THR A 111 -38.51 -44.40 18.50
CA THR A 111 -39.59 -44.46 19.50
C THR A 111 -39.66 -43.15 20.26
N SER A 112 -40.85 -42.56 20.23
CA SER A 112 -41.34 -41.35 20.88
C SER A 112 -41.55 -41.50 22.39
N SER A 113 -41.59 -40.39 23.15
CA SER A 113 -42.67 -40.13 24.13
C SER A 113 -42.59 -38.76 24.87
N HIS A 114 -43.70 -38.02 24.78
CA HIS A 114 -44.45 -37.29 25.83
C HIS A 114 -43.96 -35.98 26.51
N GLY A 115 -44.91 -35.01 26.57
CA GLY A 115 -45.10 -34.00 27.64
C GLY A 115 -45.06 -32.54 27.16
N LEU A 116 -46.14 -31.90 26.69
CA LEU A 116 -47.30 -31.27 27.38
C LEU A 116 -47.07 -29.86 27.99
N HIS A 117 -48.00 -28.94 27.62
CA HIS A 117 -48.40 -27.63 28.21
C HIS A 117 -47.56 -26.37 27.89
N ALA A 118 -48.10 -25.43 27.08
CA ALA A 118 -48.93 -24.25 27.42
C ALA A 118 -48.06 -23.07 27.95
N ALA A 119 -48.18 -21.78 27.58
CA ALA A 119 -49.24 -21.01 26.94
C ALA A 119 -48.71 -19.68 26.35
N SER A 120 -49.42 -19.19 25.32
CA SER A 120 -49.83 -17.79 25.04
C SER A 120 -48.84 -16.60 24.94
N ALA A 121 -48.99 -15.91 23.79
CA ALA A 121 -48.89 -14.47 23.51
C ALA A 121 -47.46 -13.87 23.49
N SER A 122 -47.07 -12.90 22.64
CA SER A 122 -47.82 -11.85 21.97
C SER A 122 -46.87 -11.05 21.04
N LEU A 123 -47.44 -10.44 19.99
CA LEU A 123 -47.05 -9.15 19.36
C LEU A 123 -45.94 -9.09 18.26
N CYS A 124 -46.45 -8.71 17.08
CA CYS A 124 -46.00 -7.59 16.24
C CYS A 124 -44.93 -7.79 15.16
N THR A 125 -45.39 -8.30 14.03
CA THR A 125 -44.99 -7.94 12.67
C THR A 125 -45.51 -6.53 12.29
N PRO A 126 -44.64 -5.61 11.82
CA PRO A 126 -45.09 -4.69 10.76
C PRO A 126 -44.07 -4.45 9.62
N TYR A 127 -42.92 -5.13 9.58
CA TYR A 127 -41.88 -4.81 8.58
C TYR A 127 -42.09 -5.42 7.18
N LEU A 128 -43.03 -6.36 7.03
CA LEU A 128 -43.26 -7.03 5.74
C LEU A 128 -44.31 -6.34 4.84
N LEU A 129 -44.97 -5.28 5.31
CA LEU A 129 -45.91 -4.48 4.50
C LEU A 129 -45.33 -3.14 4.03
N LEU A 130 -44.13 -2.75 4.48
CA LEU A 130 -43.49 -1.49 4.06
C LEU A 130 -42.63 -1.63 2.79
N LEU A 131 -42.24 -2.85 2.43
CA LEU A 131 -41.45 -3.12 1.22
C LEU A 131 -42.22 -2.85 -0.10
N PRO A 132 -43.53 -3.17 -0.25
CA PRO A 132 -44.26 -2.82 -1.47
C PRO A 132 -44.70 -1.34 -1.53
N LEU A 133 -44.74 -0.62 -0.39
CA LEU A 133 -45.09 0.81 -0.37
C LEU A 133 -43.87 1.72 -0.66
N GLY A 134 -42.66 1.32 -0.25
CA GLY A 134 -41.44 2.06 -0.56
C GLY A 134 -41.08 2.06 -2.05
N LEU A 135 -41.35 0.97 -2.77
CA LEU A 135 -41.06 0.85 -4.20
C LEU A 135 -42.03 1.65 -5.08
N LEU A 136 -43.29 1.85 -4.64
CA LEU A 136 -44.27 2.66 -5.35
C LEU A 136 -43.99 4.17 -5.19
N ALA A 137 -43.44 4.61 -4.05
CA ALA A 137 -43.04 6.01 -3.83
C ALA A 137 -41.84 6.44 -4.71
N VAL A 138 -40.91 5.52 -5.00
CA VAL A 138 -39.77 5.79 -5.89
C VAL A 138 -40.19 5.87 -7.36
N LEU A 139 -41.21 5.11 -7.79
CA LEU A 139 -41.73 5.18 -9.17
C LEU A 139 -42.62 6.40 -9.42
N LEU A 140 -43.30 6.93 -8.39
CA LEU A 140 -44.11 8.15 -8.49
C LEU A 140 -43.29 9.44 -8.42
N ALA A 141 -42.03 9.40 -7.98
CA ALA A 141 -41.12 10.54 -7.97
C ALA A 141 -40.31 10.72 -9.28
N LEU A 142 -40.48 9.85 -10.27
CA LEU A 142 -39.66 9.81 -11.48
C LEU A 142 -40.16 10.58 -12.72
N PRO A 143 -41.28 11.33 -12.69
CA PRO A 143 -41.54 12.35 -13.70
C PRO A 143 -41.87 13.71 -13.08
N SER A 144 -40.85 14.41 -12.59
CA SER A 144 -40.92 15.88 -12.35
C SER A 144 -39.76 16.67 -12.97
N LEU A 145 -38.99 16.06 -13.88
CA LEU A 145 -38.09 16.80 -14.79
C LEU A 145 -38.69 16.83 -16.20
N GLY A 146 -39.85 17.49 -16.29
CA GLY A 146 -40.49 17.89 -17.54
C GLY A 146 -40.24 19.37 -17.81
N SER A 147 -39.55 19.65 -18.91
CA SER A 147 -39.68 20.83 -19.78
C SER A 147 -39.76 22.24 -19.13
N SER A 148 -38.66 22.97 -19.21
CA SER A 148 -38.63 24.42 -19.36
C SER A 148 -37.44 24.74 -20.29
N TYR A 149 -37.67 24.93 -21.58
CA TYR A 149 -37.82 26.26 -22.19
C TYR A 149 -37.01 27.34 -21.47
N ALA A 150 -35.88 27.75 -22.05
CA ALA A 150 -35.62 29.17 -22.35
C ALA A 150 -34.26 29.35 -23.03
N ARG A 151 -34.32 30.11 -24.12
CA ARG A 151 -33.24 30.62 -24.95
C ARG A 151 -32.86 32.00 -24.41
N SER A 152 -31.62 32.21 -23.99
CA SER A 152 -30.97 33.54 -23.93
C SER A 152 -29.49 33.35 -24.30
N GLN A 153 -29.03 33.75 -25.49
CA GLN A 153 -28.57 35.11 -25.80
C GLN A 153 -27.65 35.72 -24.72
N GLY A 154 -26.35 35.71 -25.00
CA GLY A 154 -25.50 36.90 -24.89
C GLY A 154 -24.66 37.06 -23.62
N LEU A 155 -23.48 37.64 -23.84
CA LEU A 155 -22.41 38.06 -22.90
C LEU A 155 -21.45 36.92 -22.50
N GLY A 156 -20.17 36.86 -22.91
CA GLY A 156 -19.32 37.84 -23.58
C GLY A 156 -18.07 38.11 -22.73
N VAL A 157 -17.02 37.30 -22.89
CA VAL A 157 -15.62 37.72 -22.68
C VAL A 157 -14.77 36.98 -23.73
N LEU A 158 -14.45 37.69 -24.81
CA LEU A 158 -13.42 37.32 -25.79
C LEU A 158 -12.21 38.23 -25.52
N CYS A 159 -11.03 37.64 -25.35
CA CYS A 159 -9.79 38.29 -25.78
C CYS A 159 -9.39 37.66 -27.11
N ARG A 160 -9.71 38.36 -28.20
CA ARG A 160 -9.08 38.24 -29.52
C ARG A 160 -8.08 39.38 -29.67
N SER A 161 -6.93 39.05 -30.23
CA SER A 161 -6.17 39.87 -31.17
C SER A 161 -5.55 38.85 -32.14
N ALA A 162 -6.05 38.64 -33.36
CA ALA A 162 -6.10 39.55 -34.52
C ALA A 162 -4.70 40.13 -34.80
N ALA A 163 -4.12 40.12 -35.99
CA ALA A 163 -4.58 39.78 -37.33
C ALA A 163 -3.34 39.54 -38.22
N ALA A 164 -3.57 38.91 -39.37
CA ALA A 164 -2.64 38.90 -40.49
C ALA A 164 -2.38 40.32 -41.01
N GLY A 165 -1.15 40.59 -41.46
CA GLY A 165 -0.76 41.85 -42.09
C GLY A 165 0.69 41.81 -42.54
N THR A 166 0.86 41.73 -43.84
CA THR A 166 2.10 41.77 -44.62
C THR A 166 2.88 43.08 -44.48
N ASP A 167 4.20 42.92 -44.59
CA ASP A 167 5.20 43.79 -45.23
C ASP A 167 5.66 45.12 -44.61
N VAL A 168 6.99 45.28 -44.78
CA VAL A 168 7.83 46.48 -44.81
C VAL A 168 8.44 46.97 -43.50
N GLY A 169 9.69 46.53 -43.29
CA GLY A 169 10.84 47.45 -43.30
C GLY A 169 11.20 48.18 -42.00
N GLY A 170 12.42 47.96 -41.51
CA GLY A 170 13.06 48.85 -40.54
C GLY A 170 14.10 48.14 -39.70
N GLY A 171 15.37 48.29 -40.09
CA GLY A 171 16.53 47.65 -39.47
C GLY A 171 16.86 48.09 -38.05
N GLY A 172 17.77 47.34 -37.44
CA GLY A 172 18.30 47.58 -36.10
C GLY A 172 19.19 46.42 -35.68
N ASP A 173 20.43 46.44 -36.18
CA ASP A 173 21.50 45.47 -35.93
C ASP A 173 21.88 45.39 -34.44
N TYR A 174 21.89 44.18 -33.89
CA TYR A 174 22.74 43.83 -32.74
C TYR A 174 23.32 42.43 -32.97
N SER A 175 24.45 42.41 -33.69
CA SER A 175 25.32 41.25 -33.82
C SER A 175 26.14 41.10 -32.53
N SER A 176 25.95 40.01 -31.79
CA SER A 176 26.98 39.51 -30.87
C SER A 176 27.35 38.09 -31.26
N SER A 177 28.49 38.00 -31.92
CA SER A 177 29.28 36.81 -32.17
C SER A 177 29.45 35.96 -30.91
N VAL A 178 29.04 34.69 -30.97
CA VAL A 178 29.57 33.65 -30.07
C VAL A 178 30.31 32.64 -30.93
N ALA A 179 31.61 32.57 -30.65
CA ALA A 179 32.61 31.85 -31.40
C ALA A 179 32.36 30.35 -31.46
N SER A 180 32.58 29.80 -32.65
CA SER A 180 32.76 28.38 -32.91
C SER A 180 33.98 27.86 -32.15
N GLY A 181 33.76 27.26 -30.99
CA GLY A 181 34.73 26.43 -30.31
C GLY A 181 34.48 24.97 -30.66
N ALA A 182 35.28 24.42 -31.57
CA ALA A 182 35.40 22.98 -31.76
C ALA A 182 36.02 22.37 -30.49
N GLY A 183 35.16 21.96 -29.56
CA GLY A 183 35.54 21.20 -28.38
C GLY A 183 35.27 19.73 -28.63
N ASP A 184 36.32 18.90 -28.50
CA ASP A 184 36.26 17.45 -28.55
C ASP A 184 35.08 16.90 -27.72
N GLU A 185 34.12 16.25 -28.39
CA GLU A 185 33.09 15.43 -27.75
C GLU A 185 33.73 14.21 -27.11
N LYS A 186 34.29 14.39 -25.91
CA LYS A 186 34.61 13.29 -25.01
C LYS A 186 33.29 12.68 -24.56
N LYS A 187 32.84 11.66 -25.27
CA LYS A 187 31.72 10.77 -24.91
C LYS A 187 31.90 10.32 -23.46
N ALA A 188 31.27 11.04 -22.53
CA ALA A 188 31.27 10.68 -21.12
C ALA A 188 30.63 9.29 -21.02
N ALA A 189 31.43 8.31 -20.63
CA ALA A 189 30.93 6.99 -20.29
C ALA A 189 29.90 7.18 -19.18
N VAL A 190 28.63 6.93 -19.50
CA VAL A 190 27.54 6.92 -18.52
C VAL A 190 27.88 5.81 -17.53
N ALA A 191 28.35 6.19 -16.35
CA ALA A 191 28.62 5.25 -15.28
C ALA A 191 27.30 4.53 -14.96
N GLU A 192 27.23 3.23 -15.23
CA GLU A 192 26.05 2.42 -14.96
C GLU A 192 25.83 2.40 -13.44
N THR A 193 24.72 2.97 -12.99
CA THR A 193 24.34 2.94 -11.57
C THR A 193 24.28 1.48 -11.12
N PRO A 194 25.00 1.09 -10.04
CA PRO A 194 24.98 -0.28 -9.56
C PRO A 194 23.55 -0.76 -9.30
N ARG A 195 23.22 -1.95 -9.79
CA ARG A 195 21.91 -2.55 -9.53
C ARG A 195 21.76 -2.78 -8.02
N PRO A 196 20.57 -2.50 -7.45
CA PRO A 196 20.32 -2.79 -6.04
C PRO A 196 20.42 -4.29 -5.77
N GLU A 197 20.92 -4.65 -4.59
CA GLU A 197 20.98 -6.03 -4.07
C GLU A 197 19.57 -6.56 -3.73
N LEU A 198 18.68 -5.65 -3.35
CA LEU A 198 17.32 -5.95 -2.91
C LEU A 198 16.38 -4.84 -3.37
N SER A 199 15.20 -5.22 -3.83
CA SER A 199 14.14 -4.31 -4.22
C SER A 199 12.82 -4.62 -3.50
N LEU A 200 12.24 -3.61 -2.86
CA LEU A 200 11.00 -3.73 -2.08
C LEU A 200 10.00 -2.66 -2.51
N LEU A 201 8.79 -3.09 -2.86
CA LEU A 201 7.64 -2.20 -3.02
C LEU A 201 6.79 -2.23 -1.76
N VAL A 202 6.52 -1.09 -1.15
CA VAL A 202 5.62 -0.95 0.00
C VAL A 202 4.33 -0.26 -0.44
N GLY A 203 3.22 -0.98 -0.45
CA GLY A 203 1.88 -0.45 -0.65
C GLY A 203 1.23 -0.09 0.68
N VAL A 204 1.04 1.20 0.91
CA VAL A 204 0.29 1.72 2.06
C VAL A 204 -1.17 1.87 1.64
N LEU A 205 -2.05 1.04 2.19
CA LEU A 205 -3.48 1.15 1.96
C LEU A 205 -4.04 2.32 2.77
N THR A 206 -4.76 3.21 2.10
CA THR A 206 -5.32 4.45 2.66
C THR A 206 -6.61 4.82 1.95
N VAL A 207 -7.27 5.90 2.35
CA VAL A 207 -8.47 6.44 1.67
C VAL A 207 -8.30 7.94 1.40
N PRO A 208 -8.98 8.52 0.39
CA PRO A 208 -8.73 9.90 -0.07
C PRO A 208 -8.73 10.95 1.05
N GLY A 209 -9.73 10.91 1.94
CA GLY A 209 -9.87 11.87 3.04
C GLY A 209 -8.75 11.86 4.09
N ARG A 210 -7.88 10.84 4.14
CA ARG A 210 -6.77 10.73 5.11
C ARG A 210 -5.49 11.46 4.66
N ARG A 211 -5.62 12.67 4.13
CA ARG A 211 -4.50 13.48 3.60
C ARG A 211 -3.39 13.72 4.63
N GLU A 212 -3.77 14.17 5.83
CA GLU A 212 -2.83 14.44 6.92
C GLU A 212 -2.01 13.18 7.27
N ARG A 213 -2.65 12.01 7.30
CA ARG A 213 -1.96 10.76 7.62
C ARG A 213 -0.90 10.42 6.58
N ARG A 214 -1.21 10.59 5.29
CA ARG A 214 -0.24 10.39 4.20
C ARG A 214 0.93 11.36 4.30
N ASP A 215 0.67 12.62 4.63
CA ASP A 215 1.72 13.62 4.82
C ASP A 215 2.66 13.29 5.99
N ILE A 216 2.11 12.85 7.13
CA ILE A 216 2.89 12.33 8.27
C ILE A 216 3.77 11.16 7.83
N LEU A 217 3.21 10.20 7.09
CA LEU A 217 3.97 9.04 6.58
C LEU A 217 5.08 9.44 5.61
N ARG A 218 4.81 10.34 4.65
CA ARG A 218 5.85 10.85 3.74
C ARG A 218 7.01 11.46 4.50
N THR A 219 6.70 12.30 5.48
CA THR A 219 7.70 12.92 6.35
C THR A 219 8.48 11.86 7.13
N ALA A 220 7.78 10.88 7.70
CA ALA A 220 8.37 9.77 8.45
C ALA A 220 9.33 8.92 7.60
N TYR A 221 9.01 8.68 6.32
CA TYR A 221 9.89 7.95 5.41
C TYR A 221 11.06 8.81 4.93
N ALA A 222 10.84 10.09 4.63
CA ALA A 222 11.88 11.00 4.16
C ALA A 222 12.96 11.28 5.22
N LEU A 223 12.60 11.25 6.51
CA LEU A 223 13.53 11.47 7.62
C LEU A 223 14.35 10.22 8.01
N GLN A 224 14.03 9.05 7.47
CA GLN A 224 14.77 7.83 7.78
C GLN A 224 16.07 7.72 6.98
N PRO A 225 17.11 7.07 7.54
CA PRO A 225 18.31 6.77 6.79
C PRO A 225 17.98 5.83 5.62
N ALA A 226 18.62 6.08 4.47
CA ALA A 226 18.50 5.20 3.32
C ALA A 226 18.96 3.78 3.67
N ALA A 227 18.28 2.77 3.12
CA ALA A 227 18.69 1.38 3.26
C ALA A 227 19.83 1.08 2.26
N PRO A 228 21.05 0.75 2.72
CA PRO A 228 22.20 0.59 1.83
C PRO A 228 21.96 -0.52 0.80
N ALA A 229 22.35 -0.28 -0.46
CA ALA A 229 22.23 -1.21 -1.59
C ALA A 229 20.80 -1.76 -1.84
N ALA A 230 19.76 -1.11 -1.30
CA ALA A 230 18.38 -1.52 -1.51
C ALA A 230 17.57 -0.42 -2.19
N ARG A 231 16.73 -0.82 -3.15
CA ARG A 231 15.70 0.04 -3.73
C ARG A 231 14.41 -0.18 -2.94
N VAL A 232 13.91 0.85 -2.27
CA VAL A 232 12.62 0.80 -1.58
C VAL A 232 11.71 1.88 -2.12
N ASP A 233 10.58 1.47 -2.70
CA ASP A 233 9.56 2.38 -3.21
C ASP A 233 8.33 2.28 -2.32
N VAL A 234 7.89 3.41 -1.74
CA VAL A 234 6.64 3.47 -0.96
C VAL A 234 5.56 4.12 -1.83
N ARG A 235 4.39 3.49 -1.91
CA ARG A 235 3.25 3.96 -2.70
C ARG A 235 1.98 3.97 -1.87
N PHE A 236 1.23 5.07 -1.94
CA PHE A 236 -0.11 5.17 -1.35
C PHE A 236 -1.13 4.59 -2.32
N VAL A 237 -1.84 3.56 -1.87
CA VAL A 237 -2.72 2.75 -2.71
C VAL A 237 -4.16 3.21 -2.56
N PHE A 238 -4.73 3.60 -3.68
CA PHE A 238 -6.13 3.94 -3.87
C PHE A 238 -6.75 2.95 -4.86
N CYS A 239 -8.06 2.79 -4.77
CA CYS A 239 -8.91 2.32 -5.84
C CYS A 239 -9.50 3.55 -6.56
N SER A 240 -10.47 3.36 -7.45
CA SER A 240 -11.11 4.45 -8.20
C SER A 240 -11.82 5.44 -7.27
N VAL A 241 -11.26 6.66 -7.16
CA VAL A 241 -11.80 7.77 -6.37
C VAL A 241 -12.91 8.47 -7.16
N THR A 242 -14.16 8.28 -6.72
CA THR A 242 -15.35 8.74 -7.46
C THR A 242 -15.88 10.10 -7.01
N ASP A 243 -15.58 10.52 -5.77
CA ASP A 243 -15.93 11.86 -5.31
C ASP A 243 -15.10 12.92 -6.04
N PRO A 244 -15.72 13.91 -6.71
CA PRO A 244 -14.99 14.88 -7.53
C PRO A 244 -13.99 15.75 -6.76
N VAL A 245 -14.30 16.09 -5.50
CA VAL A 245 -13.43 16.94 -4.67
C VAL A 245 -12.18 16.14 -4.27
N GLU A 246 -12.38 14.93 -3.76
CA GLU A 246 -11.28 14.05 -3.40
C GLU A 246 -10.45 13.62 -4.62
N ALA A 247 -11.09 13.36 -5.77
CA ALA A 247 -10.38 13.04 -7.01
C ALA A 247 -9.47 14.20 -7.46
N ALA A 248 -9.94 15.44 -7.40
CA ALA A 248 -9.14 16.62 -7.73
C ALA A 248 -7.94 16.78 -6.77
N LEU A 249 -8.16 16.58 -5.47
CA LEU A 249 -7.10 16.71 -4.46
C LEU A 249 -6.06 15.58 -4.56
N VAL A 250 -6.50 14.33 -4.77
CA VAL A 250 -5.61 13.19 -5.02
C VAL A 250 -4.81 13.39 -6.32
N ALA A 251 -5.39 13.99 -7.37
CA ALA A 251 -4.65 14.29 -8.60
C ALA A 251 -3.51 15.30 -8.38
N VAL A 252 -3.75 16.36 -7.61
CA VAL A 252 -2.71 17.33 -7.23
C VAL A 252 -1.63 16.66 -6.37
N GLU A 253 -2.04 15.83 -5.41
CA GLU A 253 -1.12 15.06 -4.56
C GLU A 253 -0.26 14.11 -5.38
N ALA A 254 -0.86 13.35 -6.30
CA ALA A 254 -0.19 12.42 -7.20
C ALA A 254 0.84 13.14 -8.08
N ARG A 255 0.50 14.32 -8.61
CA ARG A 255 1.41 15.14 -9.40
C ARG A 255 2.59 15.66 -8.59
N ARG A 256 2.36 16.05 -7.33
CA ARG A 256 3.38 16.62 -6.45
C ARG A 256 4.39 15.56 -5.98
N HIS A 257 3.90 14.39 -5.59
CA HIS A 257 4.72 13.40 -4.88
C HIS A 257 5.14 12.21 -5.75
N GLY A 258 4.40 11.90 -6.81
CA GLY A 258 4.70 10.76 -7.69
C GLY A 258 4.61 9.40 -7.00
N ASP A 259 4.00 9.33 -5.81
CA ASP A 259 3.92 8.14 -4.95
C ASP A 259 2.50 7.55 -4.83
N VAL A 260 1.57 8.03 -5.66
CA VAL A 260 0.18 7.57 -5.68
C VAL A 260 0.01 6.42 -6.67
N LEU A 261 -0.64 5.34 -6.23
CA LEU A 261 -1.03 4.19 -7.04
C LEU A 261 -2.55 4.05 -7.01
N VAL A 262 -3.22 4.31 -8.14
CA VAL A 262 -4.68 4.13 -8.28
C VAL A 262 -4.96 2.82 -9.00
N LEU A 263 -5.81 2.00 -8.41
CA LEU A 263 -6.19 0.67 -8.89
C LEU A 263 -7.62 0.67 -9.44
N ASP A 264 -7.90 -0.23 -10.37
CA ASP A 264 -9.23 -0.42 -10.95
C ASP A 264 -10.13 -1.27 -10.03
N CYS A 265 -10.66 -0.62 -9.00
CA CYS A 265 -11.60 -1.17 -8.02
C CYS A 265 -12.44 -0.02 -7.44
N ALA A 266 -13.52 -0.32 -6.70
CA ALA A 266 -14.26 0.72 -5.97
C ALA A 266 -13.48 1.14 -4.71
N GLU A 267 -13.40 2.45 -4.42
CA GLU A 267 -12.68 2.95 -3.23
C GLU A 267 -13.29 2.44 -1.92
N ASN A 268 -12.44 1.80 -1.12
CA ASN A 268 -12.80 1.19 0.15
C ASN A 268 -11.54 0.96 1.01
N MET A 269 -11.72 0.45 2.23
CA MET A 269 -10.60 -0.04 3.05
C MET A 269 -10.56 -1.57 3.19
N ASN A 270 -11.73 -2.23 3.25
CA ASN A 270 -11.87 -3.60 3.73
C ASN A 270 -12.49 -4.57 2.71
N ASP A 271 -12.69 -4.13 1.48
CA ASP A 271 -13.48 -4.83 0.46
C ASP A 271 -12.66 -5.08 -0.80
N GLY A 272 -11.82 -6.12 -0.77
CA GLY A 272 -11.02 -6.57 -1.91
C GLY A 272 -9.83 -5.69 -2.30
N LYS A 273 -9.60 -4.54 -1.66
CA LYS A 273 -8.49 -3.64 -1.99
C LYS A 273 -7.10 -4.31 -1.90
N THR A 274 -6.88 -5.17 -0.92
CA THR A 274 -5.66 -5.97 -0.79
C THR A 274 -5.46 -6.93 -1.97
N HIS A 275 -6.52 -7.60 -2.41
CA HIS A 275 -6.47 -8.44 -3.61
C HIS A 275 -6.15 -7.59 -4.85
N ALA A 276 -6.85 -6.46 -5.03
CA ALA A 276 -6.62 -5.56 -6.14
C ALA A 276 -5.17 -5.06 -6.19
N TYR A 277 -4.58 -4.73 -5.03
CA TYR A 277 -3.20 -4.32 -4.91
C TYR A 277 -2.22 -5.44 -5.31
N LEU A 278 -2.27 -6.58 -4.61
CA LEU A 278 -1.32 -7.68 -4.83
C LEU A 278 -1.44 -8.27 -6.24
N SER A 279 -2.64 -8.32 -6.81
CA SER A 279 -2.87 -8.80 -8.17
C SER A 279 -2.44 -7.80 -9.25
N SER A 280 -2.48 -6.49 -8.99
CA SER A 280 -2.14 -5.48 -10.00
C SER A 280 -0.64 -5.20 -10.08
N VAL A 281 0.07 -5.24 -8.94
CA VAL A 281 1.49 -4.91 -8.85
C VAL A 281 2.36 -5.66 -9.88
N PRO A 282 2.22 -6.99 -10.08
CA PRO A 282 3.01 -7.70 -11.08
C PRO A 282 2.83 -7.20 -12.51
N ARG A 283 1.64 -6.72 -12.87
CA ARG A 283 1.35 -6.17 -14.19
C ARG A 283 1.87 -4.74 -14.32
N LEU A 284 1.63 -3.90 -13.31
CA LEU A 284 2.00 -2.49 -13.30
C LEU A 284 3.52 -2.26 -13.29
N PHE A 285 4.28 -3.16 -12.69
CA PHE A 285 5.74 -3.07 -12.59
C PHE A 285 6.46 -4.20 -13.34
N ALA A 286 5.84 -4.75 -14.39
CA ALA A 286 6.42 -5.83 -15.19
C ALA A 286 7.78 -5.46 -15.81
N SER A 287 7.99 -4.18 -16.15
CA SER A 287 9.23 -3.66 -16.73
C SER A 287 10.39 -3.55 -15.73
N ALA A 288 10.07 -3.43 -14.43
CA ALA A 288 11.05 -3.34 -13.36
C ALA A 288 10.55 -4.08 -12.11
N PRO A 289 10.54 -5.43 -12.13
CA PRO A 289 10.08 -6.26 -11.03
C PRO A 289 10.79 -5.94 -9.72
N TYR A 290 10.07 -6.10 -8.61
CA TYR A 290 10.67 -6.09 -7.27
C TYR A 290 11.02 -7.53 -6.84
N ASP A 291 11.81 -7.65 -5.78
CA ASP A 291 12.02 -8.92 -5.08
C ASP A 291 10.86 -9.22 -4.13
N TYR A 292 10.38 -8.17 -3.46
CA TYR A 292 9.35 -8.25 -2.45
C TYR A 292 8.27 -7.18 -2.62
N VAL A 293 7.06 -7.52 -2.22
CA VAL A 293 5.90 -6.63 -2.17
C VAL A 293 5.32 -6.66 -0.77
N MET A 294 5.17 -5.50 -0.15
CA MET A 294 4.60 -5.34 1.19
C MET A 294 3.24 -4.66 1.10
N LYS A 295 2.25 -5.18 1.83
CA LYS A 295 1.05 -4.44 2.23
C LYS A 295 1.25 -3.90 3.63
N THR A 296 0.82 -2.66 3.89
CA THR A 296 0.71 -2.10 5.24
C THR A 296 -0.45 -1.09 5.30
N ASP A 297 -0.83 -0.70 6.51
CA ASP A 297 -1.88 0.27 6.77
C ASP A 297 -1.30 1.68 6.95
N ASP A 298 -2.12 2.69 6.69
CA ASP A 298 -1.73 4.09 6.87
C ASP A 298 -1.51 4.51 8.32
N ASP A 299 -1.78 3.66 9.30
CA ASP A 299 -1.49 3.88 10.72
C ASP A 299 -0.38 2.97 11.28
N THR A 300 0.49 2.48 10.38
CA THR A 300 1.69 1.71 10.73
C THR A 300 2.95 2.50 10.40
N TYR A 301 3.83 2.68 11.37
CA TYR A 301 5.18 3.23 11.14
C TYR A 301 6.16 2.10 10.85
N LEU A 302 6.83 2.15 9.70
CA LEU A 302 7.86 1.19 9.31
C LEU A 302 9.25 1.81 9.40
N ARG A 303 10.18 1.07 10.02
CA ARG A 303 11.62 1.35 9.99
C ARG A 303 12.24 0.64 8.78
N VAL A 304 12.35 1.34 7.66
CA VAL A 304 12.68 0.79 6.34
C VAL A 304 14.02 0.05 6.34
N ALA A 305 15.07 0.64 6.90
CA ALA A 305 16.39 0.00 6.95
C ALA A 305 16.39 -1.30 7.77
N ALA A 306 15.59 -1.36 8.85
CA ALA A 306 15.44 -2.55 9.68
C ALA A 306 14.68 -3.65 8.94
N LEU A 307 13.63 -3.29 8.18
CA LEU A 307 12.90 -4.22 7.33
C LEU A 307 13.79 -4.78 6.20
N VAL A 308 14.57 -3.93 5.53
CA VAL A 308 15.52 -4.38 4.49
C VAL A 308 16.55 -5.34 5.08
N ALA A 309 17.12 -5.04 6.25
CA ALA A 309 18.06 -5.94 6.91
C ALA A 309 17.44 -7.31 7.24
N GLU A 310 16.15 -7.33 7.59
CA GLU A 310 15.40 -8.56 7.84
C GLU A 310 15.16 -9.39 6.57
N LEU A 311 14.97 -8.72 5.42
CA LEU A 311 14.71 -9.37 4.13
C LEU A 311 15.99 -9.83 3.41
N ARG A 312 17.15 -9.23 3.67
CA ARG A 312 18.42 -9.61 3.02
C ARG A 312 18.71 -11.12 3.05
N PRO A 313 18.66 -11.83 4.19
CA PRO A 313 18.96 -13.26 4.24
C PRO A 313 17.81 -14.15 3.77
N ARG A 314 16.67 -13.60 3.36
CA ARG A 314 15.47 -14.36 2.99
C ARG A 314 15.54 -14.78 1.52
N PRO A 315 14.97 -15.93 1.16
CA PRO A 315 14.86 -16.32 -0.25
C PRO A 315 14.01 -15.31 -1.01
N ARG A 316 14.27 -15.16 -2.31
CA ARG A 316 13.51 -14.27 -3.20
C ARG A 316 12.20 -14.90 -3.72
N ASP A 317 11.95 -16.15 -3.34
CA ASP A 317 10.79 -16.94 -3.75
C ASP A 317 10.03 -17.50 -2.55
N ASP A 318 8.71 -17.65 -2.73
CA ASP A 318 7.80 -18.32 -1.81
C ASP A 318 7.78 -17.79 -0.36
N VAL A 319 8.13 -16.50 -0.16
CA VAL A 319 8.17 -15.82 1.14
C VAL A 319 6.80 -15.29 1.53
N TYR A 320 6.46 -15.46 2.81
CA TYR A 320 5.39 -14.75 3.48
C TYR A 320 5.86 -14.34 4.88
N LEU A 321 6.03 -13.05 5.11
CA LEU A 321 6.68 -12.51 6.31
C LEU A 321 5.81 -11.42 6.94
N GLY A 322 5.64 -11.43 8.26
CA GLY A 322 4.78 -10.46 8.95
C GLY A 322 4.62 -10.80 10.43
N TYR A 323 3.62 -10.22 11.09
CA TYR A 323 3.24 -10.62 12.44
C TYR A 323 2.40 -11.90 12.36
N GLY A 324 2.95 -13.04 12.73
CA GLY A 324 2.23 -14.32 12.68
C GLY A 324 1.09 -14.41 13.70
N PHE A 325 -0.13 -14.71 13.25
CA PHE A 325 -1.27 -14.90 14.14
C PHE A 325 -1.57 -16.40 14.33
N PRO A 326 -1.37 -16.97 15.53
CA PRO A 326 -1.54 -18.40 15.75
C PRO A 326 -3.03 -18.81 15.77
N VAL A 327 -3.35 -19.94 15.13
CA VAL A 327 -4.69 -20.55 15.19
C VAL A 327 -4.54 -22.05 15.37
N GLY A 328 -4.98 -22.56 16.53
CA GLY A 328 -4.77 -23.96 16.90
C GLY A 328 -3.28 -24.29 16.97
N ASP A 329 -2.87 -25.36 16.28
CA ASP A 329 -1.47 -25.82 16.23
C ASP A 329 -0.63 -25.14 15.14
N ASP A 330 -1.26 -24.41 14.20
CA ASP A 330 -0.53 -23.64 13.20
C ASP A 330 -0.13 -22.28 13.80
N PRO A 331 1.18 -22.01 13.98
CA PRO A 331 1.63 -20.78 14.62
C PRO A 331 1.36 -19.54 13.77
N MET A 332 1.22 -19.69 12.45
CA MET A 332 1.15 -18.56 11.52
C MET A 332 0.38 -18.89 10.24
N PRO A 333 -0.89 -19.34 10.27
CA PRO A 333 -1.70 -19.57 9.07
C PRO A 333 -1.86 -18.30 8.22
N PHE A 334 -1.85 -17.14 8.86
CA PHE A 334 -1.87 -15.82 8.24
C PHE A 334 -1.03 -14.82 9.05
N MET A 335 -0.78 -13.64 8.46
CA MET A 335 -0.08 -12.53 9.10
C MET A 335 -1.07 -11.43 9.44
N HIS A 336 -0.97 -10.82 10.62
CA HIS A 336 -1.88 -9.77 11.09
C HIS A 336 -1.94 -8.56 10.14
N GLY A 337 -3.13 -7.96 10.01
CA GLY A 337 -3.43 -6.85 9.07
C GLY A 337 -2.51 -5.62 9.11
N MET A 338 -1.77 -5.39 10.20
CA MET A 338 -0.79 -4.28 10.31
C MET A 338 0.25 -4.23 9.18
N GLY A 339 0.56 -5.38 8.60
CA GLY A 339 1.37 -5.46 7.38
C GLY A 339 2.09 -6.79 7.22
N TYR A 340 2.38 -7.11 5.97
CA TYR A 340 3.07 -8.33 5.59
C TYR A 340 3.74 -8.19 4.23
N VAL A 341 4.81 -8.95 4.06
CA VAL A 341 5.64 -9.02 2.85
C VAL A 341 5.41 -10.37 2.19
N VAL A 342 5.23 -10.35 0.87
CA VAL A 342 5.29 -11.53 0.01
C VAL A 342 6.42 -11.37 -1.00
N SER A 343 7.03 -12.48 -1.41
CA SER A 343 7.94 -12.45 -2.56
C SER A 343 7.18 -12.17 -3.86
N TRP A 344 7.91 -11.68 -4.86
CA TRP A 344 7.32 -11.30 -6.13
C TRP A 344 6.66 -12.46 -6.88
N ASP A 345 7.18 -13.69 -6.78
CA ASP A 345 6.56 -14.88 -7.36
C ASP A 345 5.19 -15.19 -6.74
N VAL A 346 5.03 -14.94 -5.44
CA VAL A 346 3.75 -15.06 -4.73
C VAL A 346 2.76 -14.01 -5.22
N ALA A 347 3.21 -12.75 -5.37
CA ALA A 347 2.37 -11.70 -5.94
C ALA A 347 1.94 -12.04 -7.40
N ARG A 348 2.86 -12.54 -8.24
CA ARG A 348 2.51 -13.04 -9.59
C ARG A 348 1.49 -14.15 -9.55
N TRP A 349 1.62 -15.10 -8.61
CA TRP A 349 0.65 -16.17 -8.46
C TRP A 349 -0.73 -15.62 -8.09
N VAL A 350 -0.82 -14.67 -7.14
CA VAL A 350 -2.09 -13.99 -6.81
C VAL A 350 -2.66 -13.30 -8.06
N SER A 351 -1.83 -12.59 -8.84
CA SER A 351 -2.26 -11.95 -10.09
C SER A 351 -2.82 -12.92 -11.13
N ALA A 352 -2.30 -14.15 -11.20
CA ALA A 352 -2.69 -15.13 -12.21
C ALA A 352 -3.81 -16.06 -11.74
N ASN A 353 -4.07 -16.11 -10.43
CA ASN A 353 -5.02 -17.05 -9.86
C ASN A 353 -6.45 -16.54 -9.89
N GLY A 354 -7.15 -16.81 -11.00
CA GLY A 354 -8.57 -16.48 -11.17
C GLY A 354 -9.51 -17.19 -10.18
N ASP A 355 -9.05 -18.25 -9.50
CA ASP A 355 -9.88 -18.97 -8.53
C ASP A 355 -10.22 -18.12 -7.31
N ILE A 356 -9.34 -17.16 -6.93
CA ILE A 356 -9.58 -16.24 -5.81
C ILE A 356 -10.87 -15.44 -6.04
N LEU A 357 -11.02 -14.89 -7.25
CA LEU A 357 -12.23 -14.16 -7.64
C LEU A 357 -13.42 -15.09 -7.82
N ARG A 358 -13.22 -16.27 -8.41
CA ARG A 358 -14.28 -17.26 -8.62
C ARG A 358 -14.95 -17.71 -7.31
N HIS A 359 -14.20 -17.77 -6.22
CA HIS A 359 -14.71 -18.17 -4.91
C HIS A 359 -15.23 -17.01 -4.05
N ASN A 360 -15.25 -15.78 -4.58
CA ASN A 360 -15.61 -14.58 -3.83
C ASN A 360 -14.72 -14.36 -2.59
N ASP A 361 -13.49 -14.88 -2.63
CA ASP A 361 -12.55 -14.88 -1.51
C ASP A 361 -11.86 -13.53 -1.33
N THR A 362 -12.48 -12.43 -1.77
CA THR A 362 -11.99 -11.05 -1.63
C THR A 362 -12.78 -10.24 -0.61
N HIS A 363 -13.88 -10.77 -0.10
CA HIS A 363 -14.76 -10.12 0.87
C HIS A 363 -14.55 -10.71 2.27
N GLY A 364 -14.19 -9.88 3.24
CA GLY A 364 -13.91 -10.28 4.62
C GLY A 364 -12.58 -9.73 5.15
N PRO A 365 -12.13 -10.17 6.33
CA PRO A 365 -10.84 -9.76 6.89
C PRO A 365 -9.71 -10.10 5.93
N GLU A 366 -9.02 -9.10 5.43
CA GLU A 366 -8.14 -9.23 4.27
C GLU A 366 -6.93 -10.09 4.58
N ASP A 367 -6.44 -10.01 5.82
CA ASP A 367 -5.31 -10.76 6.33
C ASP A 367 -5.58 -12.27 6.39
N LEU A 368 -6.76 -12.65 6.91
CA LEU A 368 -7.27 -14.02 6.88
C LEU A 368 -7.37 -14.54 5.45
N LEU A 369 -7.89 -13.70 4.54
CA LEU A 369 -8.06 -14.07 3.14
C LEU A 369 -6.72 -14.29 2.43
N VAL A 370 -5.72 -13.43 2.62
CA VAL A 370 -4.38 -13.65 2.06
C VAL A 370 -3.81 -14.97 2.57
N GLY A 371 -3.87 -15.23 3.87
CA GLY A 371 -3.43 -16.52 4.43
C GLY A 371 -4.16 -17.72 3.82
N LYS A 372 -5.49 -17.62 3.66
CA LYS A 372 -6.33 -18.63 3.02
C LYS A 372 -5.90 -18.91 1.58
N TRP A 373 -5.72 -17.87 0.76
CA TRP A 373 -5.30 -18.03 -0.64
C TRP A 373 -3.97 -18.78 -0.73
N LEU A 374 -2.98 -18.35 0.06
CA LEU A 374 -1.66 -18.93 0.06
C LEU A 374 -1.67 -20.40 0.52
N ASN A 375 -2.45 -20.72 1.55
CA ASN A 375 -2.58 -22.09 2.04
C ASN A 375 -3.23 -23.03 0.99
N ILE A 376 -4.32 -22.59 0.36
CA ILE A 376 -4.99 -23.36 -0.71
C ILE A 376 -4.06 -23.50 -1.92
N GLY A 377 -3.33 -22.45 -2.27
CA GLY A 377 -2.41 -22.42 -3.40
C GLY A 377 -1.09 -23.14 -3.17
N GLY A 378 -0.79 -23.57 -1.93
CA GLY A 378 0.51 -24.10 -1.54
C GLY A 378 1.65 -23.10 -1.75
N ARG A 379 1.39 -21.81 -1.55
CA ARG A 379 2.33 -20.68 -1.69
C ARG A 379 2.66 -20.04 -0.35
N GLY A 380 3.70 -19.22 -0.31
CA GLY A 380 4.14 -18.53 0.90
C GLY A 380 4.62 -19.50 1.98
N ARG A 381 5.27 -20.60 1.61
CA ARG A 381 5.69 -21.64 2.56
C ARG A 381 6.89 -21.22 3.40
N ASN A 382 7.71 -20.29 2.92
CA ASN A 382 8.78 -19.67 3.71
C ASN A 382 8.17 -18.60 4.61
N ARG A 383 7.57 -19.05 5.73
CA ARG A 383 6.90 -18.19 6.71
C ARG A 383 7.88 -17.66 7.75
N TYR A 384 7.88 -16.35 7.95
CA TYR A 384 8.75 -15.69 8.93
C TYR A 384 7.98 -14.73 9.82
N ASP A 385 8.15 -14.89 11.13
CA ASP A 385 7.52 -14.05 12.13
C ASP A 385 8.38 -12.82 12.41
N LEU A 386 7.74 -11.65 12.44
CA LEU A 386 8.36 -10.39 12.84
C LEU A 386 8.17 -10.08 14.32
N LYS A 387 7.47 -10.90 15.10
CA LYS A 387 7.47 -10.76 16.56
C LYS A 387 8.89 -10.96 17.13
N PRO A 388 9.31 -10.20 18.14
CA PRO A 388 8.62 -9.09 18.79
C PRO A 388 8.90 -7.71 18.14
N ARG A 389 9.51 -7.67 16.96
CA ARG A 389 9.96 -6.43 16.29
C ARG A 389 8.84 -5.71 15.53
N MET A 390 7.71 -6.35 15.33
CA MET A 390 6.48 -5.78 14.78
C MET A 390 5.34 -5.99 15.80
N TYR A 391 4.61 -4.94 16.15
CA TYR A 391 3.62 -5.00 17.25
C TYR A 391 2.65 -3.81 17.26
N ASP A 392 1.55 -3.99 17.98
CA ASP A 392 0.62 -2.93 18.35
C ASP A 392 1.16 -2.09 19.49
N LEU A 393 1.16 -0.77 19.31
CA LEU A 393 1.41 0.19 20.36
C LEU A 393 0.27 0.10 21.38
N ASN A 394 0.63 -0.28 22.60
CA ASN A 394 -0.35 -0.42 23.66
C ASN A 394 -0.93 0.95 24.07
N TRP A 395 -1.94 0.93 24.93
CA TRP A 395 -2.63 2.15 25.37
C TRP A 395 -1.69 3.17 26.03
N PHE A 396 -0.72 2.69 26.81
CA PHE A 396 0.21 3.53 27.58
C PHE A 396 1.41 4.02 26.75
N MET A 397 1.61 3.48 25.54
CA MET A 397 2.73 3.77 24.64
C MET A 397 4.10 3.51 25.28
N ASP A 398 4.20 2.50 26.16
CA ASP A 398 5.42 2.15 26.91
C ASP A 398 6.09 0.86 26.40
N ASN A 399 5.53 0.22 25.36
CA ASN A 399 6.03 -1.02 24.79
C ASN A 399 6.93 -0.82 23.56
N PHE A 400 7.49 0.38 23.36
CA PHE A 400 8.47 0.60 22.31
C PHE A 400 9.74 -0.25 22.51
N ARG A 401 10.33 -0.72 21.40
CA ARG A 401 11.53 -1.60 21.41
C ARG A 401 12.64 -1.04 20.52
N PRO A 402 13.92 -1.03 20.92
CA PRO A 402 15.00 -0.47 20.10
C PRO A 402 15.20 -1.15 18.73
N ASP A 403 14.93 -2.45 18.65
CA ASP A 403 15.08 -3.30 17.47
C ASP A 403 13.81 -3.37 16.59
N THR A 404 12.81 -2.53 16.88
CA THR A 404 11.53 -2.46 16.14
C THR A 404 11.74 -2.35 14.62
N ILE A 405 10.95 -3.12 13.87
CA ILE A 405 10.72 -2.98 12.42
C ILE A 405 9.45 -2.18 12.16
N ALA A 406 8.37 -2.43 12.91
CA ALA A 406 7.09 -1.77 12.68
C ALA A 406 6.32 -1.52 13.99
N VAL A 407 5.69 -0.34 14.08
CA VAL A 407 4.76 0.01 15.17
C VAL A 407 3.38 0.26 14.57
N HIS A 408 2.38 -0.46 15.07
CA HIS A 408 1.00 -0.35 14.61
C HIS A 408 0.07 0.17 15.71
N MET A 409 -1.12 0.55 15.24
CA MET A 409 -2.20 1.31 15.85
C MET A 409 -1.85 2.75 16.17
N LEU A 410 -1.13 3.44 15.27
CA LEU A 410 -0.86 4.88 15.35
C LEU A 410 -2.07 5.68 14.85
N LYS A 411 -3.20 5.52 15.53
CA LYS A 411 -4.50 6.05 15.08
C LYS A 411 -4.63 7.57 15.24
N ASP A 412 -3.81 8.20 16.09
CA ASP A 412 -3.85 9.64 16.38
C ASP A 412 -2.44 10.28 16.40
N ASN A 413 -2.39 11.60 16.36
CA ASN A 413 -1.13 12.34 16.26
C ASN A 413 -0.25 12.22 17.52
N ARG A 414 -0.84 11.93 18.69
CA ARG A 414 -0.10 11.71 19.92
C ARG A 414 0.73 10.43 19.84
N ARG A 415 0.15 9.36 19.29
CA ARG A 415 0.85 8.08 19.06
C ARG A 415 1.97 8.22 18.03
N TRP A 416 1.74 8.99 16.96
CA TRP A 416 2.78 9.31 15.97
C TRP A 416 3.94 10.10 16.59
N ALA A 417 3.64 11.17 17.33
CA ALA A 417 4.65 11.98 18.01
C ALA A 417 5.48 11.15 19.01
N ALA A 418 4.84 10.29 19.80
CA ALA A 418 5.52 9.38 20.71
C ALA A 418 6.48 8.42 19.97
N THR A 419 6.03 7.86 18.85
CA THR A 419 6.83 6.98 18.00
C THR A 419 8.05 7.71 17.44
N PHE A 420 7.88 8.91 16.90
CA PHE A 420 8.98 9.71 16.35
C PHE A 420 10.00 10.12 17.42
N THR A 421 9.51 10.49 18.61
CA THR A 421 10.36 10.83 19.76
C THR A 421 11.20 9.63 20.17
N TYR A 422 10.59 8.44 20.32
CA TYR A 422 11.30 7.25 20.76
C TYR A 422 12.39 6.81 19.77
N PHE A 423 12.07 6.78 18.47
CA PHE A 423 13.04 6.36 17.43
C PHE A 423 13.97 7.48 16.99
N ASN A 424 13.93 8.64 17.66
CA ASN A 424 14.77 9.79 17.37
C ASN A 424 14.67 10.22 15.90
N VAL A 425 13.48 10.10 15.29
CA VAL A 425 13.23 10.51 13.90
C VAL A 425 13.41 12.03 13.75
N THR A 426 13.17 12.76 14.85
CA THR A 426 13.31 14.21 14.96
C THR A 426 14.64 14.64 15.60
N ALA A 427 15.67 13.78 15.64
CA ALA A 427 16.96 14.07 16.31
C ALA A 427 17.61 15.40 15.90
N GLY A 428 17.39 15.83 14.65
CA GLY A 428 17.90 17.08 14.09
C GLY A 428 16.88 18.22 14.06
N ILE A 429 15.66 18.00 14.57
CA ILE A 429 14.57 18.97 14.57
C ILE A 429 14.39 19.44 16.01
N HIS A 430 15.01 20.58 16.33
CA HIS A 430 14.88 21.18 17.65
C HIS A 430 13.46 21.74 17.82
N THR A 431 12.58 21.07 18.58
CA THR A 431 11.25 21.59 18.87
C THR A 431 11.27 22.90 19.66
N ASN A 432 12.38 23.18 20.36
CA ASN A 432 12.59 24.43 21.08
C ASN A 432 12.75 25.66 20.15
N SER A 433 12.81 25.45 18.82
CA SER A 433 12.68 26.54 17.84
C SER A 433 11.24 26.82 17.42
N LEU A 434 10.26 26.05 17.90
CA LEU A 434 8.84 26.36 17.79
C LEU A 434 8.45 27.22 19.00
N PRO A 435 7.79 28.38 18.79
CA PRO A 435 7.41 29.30 19.86
C PRO A 435 6.44 28.70 20.88
#